data_AF-A0A956GQ37-F1
#
_entry.id   AF-A0A956GQ37-F1
#
_cell.length_a   1.000
_cell.length_b   1.000
_cell.length_c   1.000
_cell.angle_alpha   90.00
_cell.angle_beta   90.00
_cell.angle_gamma   90.00
#
_symmetry.space_group_name_H-M   'P 1'
#
loop_
_entity.id
_entity.type
_entity.pdbx_description
1 polymer ?
#
loop_
_entity_poly.entity_id
_entity_poly.type
_entity_poly.pdbx_seq_one_letter_code
_entity_poly.pdbx_strand_id
1 'polypeptide(L)'
;MTHGSVVELDRDGAPQRWLSPDGAVVAEIAADRLRISLTGVHDRPISVEPLASQHPVLGEVHAIRAGDSELARVAAVDWQRPARIPAIDAPARVPTGAGTTLLNVLALGAPAAGPRLRYVGPYPTPALWASLHECFVAEAGATEARFTAGVLERALLGDVAEVPIDFVPAPFERVQVAPRAVVHLSDGVERLYLGGACDRGKAKDS
;
A
#
# COMPACT_ATOMS: atom_id res chain seq x y z
N MET A 1 13.12 20.82 -8.00
CA MET A 1 13.78 19.91 -7.04
C MET A 1 13.64 18.52 -7.60
N THR A 2 14.74 17.90 -8.00
CA THR A 2 14.73 16.58 -8.62
C THR A 2 14.20 15.57 -7.62
N HIS A 3 13.05 14.98 -7.95
CA HIS A 3 12.45 13.85 -7.23
C HIS A 3 13.45 12.68 -7.31
N GLY A 4 13.63 11.96 -6.20
CA GLY A 4 14.89 11.24 -5.93
C GLY A 4 14.72 9.82 -5.40
N SER A 5 13.50 9.32 -5.25
CA SER A 5 13.33 7.90 -4.91
C SER A 5 13.66 7.02 -6.11
N VAL A 6 14.34 5.90 -5.87
CA VAL A 6 14.82 5.00 -6.93
C VAL A 6 14.11 3.66 -6.77
N VAL A 7 13.60 3.14 -7.87
CA VAL A 7 13.08 1.78 -7.95
C VAL A 7 14.07 0.96 -8.74
N GLU A 8 14.74 0.03 -8.06
CA GLU A 8 15.60 -0.95 -8.72
C GLU A 8 14.71 -2.05 -9.31
N LEU A 9 14.87 -2.29 -10.60
CA LEU A 9 14.15 -3.30 -11.35
C LEU A 9 15.05 -4.53 -11.58
N ASP A 10 14.44 -5.71 -11.69
CA ASP A 10 15.11 -6.90 -12.19
C ASP A 10 15.32 -6.84 -13.71
N ARG A 11 15.88 -7.93 -14.26
CA ARG A 11 16.16 -8.06 -15.70
C ARG A 11 14.89 -8.05 -16.55
N ASP A 12 13.74 -8.40 -15.98
CA ASP A 12 12.45 -8.47 -16.63
C ASP A 12 11.62 -7.19 -16.39
N GLY A 13 12.22 -6.16 -15.79
CA GLY A 13 11.59 -4.87 -15.51
C GLY A 13 10.65 -4.87 -14.31
N ALA A 14 10.65 -5.93 -13.49
CA ALA A 14 9.83 -6.01 -12.28
C ALA A 14 10.56 -5.34 -11.09
N PRO A 15 9.85 -4.63 -10.20
CA PRO A 15 10.48 -4.00 -9.05
C PRO A 15 11.07 -5.04 -8.09
N GLN A 16 12.28 -4.77 -7.61
CA GLN A 16 12.94 -5.52 -6.54
C GLN A 16 13.14 -4.67 -5.30
N ARG A 17 13.55 -3.42 -5.46
CA ARG A 17 13.81 -2.53 -4.31
C ARG A 17 13.29 -1.14 -4.58
N TRP A 18 12.77 -0.52 -3.53
CA TRP A 18 12.45 0.89 -3.49
C TRP A 18 13.36 1.56 -2.47
N LEU A 19 14.15 2.52 -2.95
CA LEU A 19 15.08 3.32 -2.17
C LEU A 19 14.51 4.72 -1.98
N SER A 20 14.59 5.25 -0.78
CA SER A 20 14.36 6.67 -0.51
C SER A 20 15.48 7.53 -1.10
N PRO A 21 15.30 8.87 -1.21
CA PRO A 21 16.32 9.75 -1.82
C PRO A 21 17.68 9.76 -1.11
N ASP A 22 17.74 9.36 0.15
CA ASP A 22 18.98 9.20 0.93
C ASP A 22 19.65 7.82 0.73
N GLY A 23 19.08 6.97 -0.13
CA GLY A 23 19.57 5.63 -0.45
C GLY A 23 19.13 4.54 0.53
N ALA A 24 18.30 4.84 1.54
CA ALA A 24 17.80 3.81 2.45
C ALA A 24 16.75 2.92 1.75
N VAL A 25 16.79 1.61 2.03
CA VAL A 25 15.81 0.67 1.47
C VAL A 25 14.49 0.84 2.22
N VAL A 26 13.46 1.33 1.51
CA VAL A 26 12.09 1.44 2.00
C VAL A 26 11.36 0.13 1.84
N ALA A 27 11.50 -0.51 0.67
CA ALA A 27 10.91 -1.82 0.41
C ALA A 27 11.84 -2.71 -0.41
N GLU A 28 11.77 -4.01 -0.16
CA GLU A 28 12.52 -5.05 -0.89
C GLU A 28 11.61 -6.26 -1.14
N ILE A 29 11.60 -6.74 -2.38
CA ILE A 29 10.87 -7.93 -2.82
C ILE A 29 11.92 -8.98 -3.20
N ALA A 30 11.90 -10.12 -2.51
CA ALA A 30 12.81 -11.23 -2.78
C ALA A 30 12.12 -12.57 -2.48
N ALA A 31 12.14 -13.50 -3.43
CA ALA A 31 11.53 -14.83 -3.31
C ALA A 31 10.07 -14.75 -2.79
N ASP A 32 9.25 -13.92 -3.43
CA ASP A 32 7.84 -13.65 -3.09
C ASP A 32 7.59 -13.04 -1.71
N ARG A 33 8.65 -12.73 -0.95
CA ARG A 33 8.58 -12.00 0.31
C ARG A 33 8.78 -10.51 0.06
N LEU A 34 7.84 -9.71 0.56
CA LEU A 34 8.00 -8.27 0.66
C LEU A 34 8.48 -7.91 2.06
N ARG A 35 9.53 -7.09 2.16
CA ARG A 35 9.98 -6.47 3.41
C ARG A 35 9.90 -4.95 3.28
N ILE A 36 9.30 -4.29 4.27
CA ILE A 36 9.16 -2.84 4.33
C ILE A 36 9.89 -2.33 5.56
N SER A 37 10.75 -1.34 5.36
CA SER A 37 11.34 -0.54 6.42
C SER A 37 10.48 0.68 6.70
N LEU A 38 10.11 0.85 7.97
CA LEU A 38 9.31 1.99 8.44
C LEU A 38 10.14 2.94 9.29
N THR A 39 11.46 2.99 9.06
CA THR A 39 12.37 3.91 9.77
C THR A 39 11.76 5.32 9.85
N GLY A 40 11.81 5.90 11.05
CA GLY A 40 11.22 7.20 11.36
C GLY A 40 9.72 7.18 11.69
N VAL A 41 9.03 6.05 11.51
CA VAL A 41 7.61 5.84 11.88
C VAL A 41 7.46 4.68 12.86
N HIS A 42 8.11 3.54 12.59
CA HIS A 42 8.19 2.37 13.48
C HIS A 42 9.59 1.78 13.50
N ASP A 43 10.00 1.25 14.66
CA ASP A 43 11.35 0.72 14.87
C ASP A 43 11.54 -0.71 14.33
N ARG A 44 10.45 -1.37 13.94
CA ARG A 44 10.47 -2.74 13.41
C ARG A 44 10.01 -2.74 11.95
N PRO A 45 10.73 -3.44 11.06
CA PRO A 45 10.26 -3.65 9.71
C PRO A 45 9.02 -4.55 9.73
N ILE A 46 8.19 -4.38 8.70
CA ILE A 46 7.09 -5.29 8.40
C ILE A 46 7.53 -6.22 7.27
N SER A 47 7.18 -7.49 7.36
CA SER A 47 7.29 -8.41 6.24
C SER A 47 5.92 -8.95 5.84
N VAL A 48 5.76 -9.22 4.55
CA VAL A 48 4.69 -10.04 4.00
C VAL A 48 5.34 -11.34 3.58
N GLU A 49 5.13 -12.39 4.37
CA GLU A 49 5.69 -13.70 4.11
C GLU A 49 4.76 -14.47 3.16
N PRO A 50 5.28 -15.07 2.08
CA PRO A 50 4.52 -15.98 1.24
C PRO A 50 4.22 -17.23 2.06
N LEU A 51 3.02 -17.26 2.64
CA LEU A 51 2.52 -18.40 3.39
C LEU A 51 1.28 -18.90 2.65
N ALA A 52 1.26 -20.17 2.25
CA ALA A 52 0.09 -20.77 1.60
C ALA A 52 -1.01 -21.11 2.62
N SER A 53 -1.50 -20.11 3.36
CA SER A 53 -2.61 -20.29 4.29
C SER A 53 -3.94 -19.88 3.65
N GLN A 54 -5.01 -20.61 3.98
CA GLN A 54 -6.35 -20.34 3.48
C GLN A 54 -7.14 -19.52 4.52
N HIS A 55 -7.71 -18.41 4.08
CA HIS A 55 -8.63 -17.58 4.85
C HIS A 55 -10.07 -17.87 4.42
N PRO A 56 -11.03 -18.07 5.35
CA PRO A 56 -12.41 -18.43 5.02
C PRO A 56 -13.11 -17.46 4.05
N VAL A 57 -12.70 -16.19 4.06
CA VAL A 57 -13.27 -15.15 3.18
C VAL A 57 -12.34 -14.76 2.04
N LEU A 58 -11.03 -14.68 2.29
CA LEU A 58 -10.09 -14.06 1.34
C LEU A 58 -9.42 -15.09 0.41
N GLY A 59 -9.67 -16.39 0.63
CA GLY A 59 -8.98 -17.46 -0.08
C GLY A 59 -7.51 -17.54 0.35
N GLU A 60 -6.61 -17.65 -0.61
CA GLU A 60 -5.17 -17.68 -0.34
C GLU A 60 -4.68 -16.34 0.21
N VAL A 61 -3.93 -16.37 1.32
CA VAL A 61 -3.43 -15.15 1.98
C VAL A 61 -1.97 -15.27 2.41
N HIS A 62 -1.23 -14.18 2.26
CA HIS A 62 0.11 -14.00 2.82
C HIS A 62 0.03 -13.42 4.23
N ALA A 63 1.01 -13.73 5.08
CA ALA A 63 1.04 -13.26 6.47
C ALA A 63 1.80 -11.93 6.59
N ILE A 64 1.17 -10.90 7.15
CA ILE A 64 1.83 -9.63 7.52
C ILE A 64 2.41 -9.78 8.93
N ARG A 65 3.73 -9.59 9.08
CA ARG A 65 4.45 -9.83 10.34
C ARG A 65 5.31 -8.64 10.76
N ALA A 66 5.50 -8.50 12.07
CA ALA A 66 6.55 -7.68 12.68
C ALA A 66 7.48 -8.57 13.52
N GLY A 67 8.60 -9.00 12.94
CA GLY A 67 9.42 -10.06 13.51
C GLY A 67 8.63 -11.37 13.59
N ASP A 68 8.54 -11.97 14.78
CA ASP A 68 7.84 -13.25 14.99
C ASP A 68 6.33 -13.11 15.23
N SER A 69 5.79 -11.89 15.23
CA SER A 69 4.36 -11.64 15.47
C SER A 69 3.59 -11.45 14.16
N GLU A 70 2.60 -12.30 13.91
CA GLU A 70 1.62 -12.09 12.84
C GLU A 70 0.61 -11.01 13.25
N LEU A 71 0.52 -9.96 12.44
CA LEU A 71 -0.33 -8.81 12.67
C LEU A 71 -1.66 -8.92 11.91
N ALA A 72 -1.61 -9.35 10.66
CA ALA A 72 -2.77 -9.46 9.77
C ALA A 72 -2.42 -10.39 8.60
N ARG A 73 -3.39 -10.62 7.72
CA ARG A 73 -3.25 -11.39 6.50
C ARG A 73 -3.75 -10.57 5.33
N VAL A 74 -3.04 -10.67 4.20
CA VAL A 74 -3.39 -9.99 2.96
C VAL A 74 -3.70 -11.03 1.91
N ALA A 75 -4.76 -10.83 1.12
CA ALA A 75 -5.06 -11.70 -0.01
C ALA A 75 -3.81 -11.81 -0.90
N ALA A 76 -3.50 -13.03 -1.34
CA ALA A 76 -2.29 -13.32 -2.10
C ALA A 76 -2.19 -12.39 -3.30
N VAL A 77 -0.99 -11.85 -3.54
CA VAL A 77 -0.71 -10.90 -4.61
C VAL A 77 0.74 -11.09 -5.05
N ASP A 78 0.97 -11.03 -6.35
CA ASP A 78 2.30 -10.88 -6.91
C ASP A 78 2.73 -9.43 -6.69
N TRP A 79 3.70 -9.20 -5.80
CA TRP A 79 4.18 -7.86 -5.49
C TRP A 79 4.99 -7.22 -6.61
N GLN A 80 5.56 -8.03 -7.51
CA GLN A 80 6.32 -7.55 -8.66
C GLN A 80 5.40 -7.18 -9.82
N ARG A 81 4.28 -7.90 -9.98
CA ARG A 81 3.29 -7.67 -11.05
C ARG A 81 1.86 -7.70 -10.50
N PRO A 82 1.49 -6.78 -9.59
CA PRO A 82 0.18 -6.78 -8.97
C PRO A 82 -0.90 -6.47 -10.01
N ALA A 83 -1.87 -7.37 -10.15
CA ALA A 83 -3.01 -7.20 -11.05
C ALA A 83 -4.27 -6.65 -10.34
N ARG A 84 -4.24 -6.53 -9.01
CA ARG A 84 -5.36 -6.06 -8.17
C ARG A 84 -4.86 -5.43 -6.88
N ILE A 85 -5.69 -4.64 -6.23
CA ILE A 85 -5.49 -4.18 -4.85
C ILE A 85 -6.12 -5.24 -3.92
N PRO A 86 -5.33 -5.96 -3.10
CA PRO A 86 -5.82 -7.02 -2.23
C PRO A 86 -6.45 -6.48 -0.95
N ALA A 87 -7.36 -7.25 -0.35
CA ALA A 87 -7.87 -6.98 0.99
C ALA A 87 -6.91 -7.45 2.09
N ILE A 88 -6.96 -6.75 3.23
CA ILE A 88 -6.31 -7.12 4.49
C ILE A 88 -7.42 -7.45 5.50
N ASP A 89 -7.29 -8.56 6.23
CA ASP A 89 -8.32 -9.05 7.16
C ASP A 89 -8.46 -8.20 8.43
N ALA A 90 -7.35 -7.71 8.97
CA ALA A 90 -7.29 -6.93 10.19
C ALA A 90 -6.39 -5.68 10.02
N PRO A 91 -6.76 -4.73 9.14
CA PRO A 91 -5.92 -3.58 8.80
C PRO A 91 -5.58 -2.70 10.01
N ALA A 92 -6.43 -2.65 11.03
CA ALA A 92 -6.17 -1.89 12.27
C ALA A 92 -5.00 -2.46 13.11
N ARG A 93 -4.58 -3.71 12.89
CA ARG A 93 -3.42 -4.33 13.56
C ARG A 93 -2.10 -4.03 12.84
N VAL A 94 -2.18 -3.51 11.61
CA VAL A 94 -1.02 -3.10 10.83
C VAL A 94 -0.54 -1.74 11.34
N PRO A 95 0.78 -1.53 11.57
CA PRO A 95 1.23 -0.28 12.16
C PRO A 95 0.96 0.90 11.24
N THR A 96 0.72 2.07 11.84
CA THR A 96 0.51 3.33 11.12
C THR A 96 1.60 3.56 10.06
N GLY A 97 1.19 3.93 8.85
CA GLY A 97 2.09 4.13 7.71
C GLY A 97 2.38 2.85 6.91
N ALA A 98 2.39 1.67 7.55
CA ALA A 98 2.71 0.42 6.85
C ALA A 98 1.68 0.05 5.78
N GLY A 99 0.38 0.27 6.06
CA GLY A 99 -0.69 0.07 5.07
C GLY A 99 -0.50 0.91 3.81
N THR A 100 -0.27 2.22 3.98
CA THR A 100 0.06 3.13 2.87
C THR A 100 1.34 2.70 2.14
N THR A 101 2.38 2.28 2.86
CA THR A 101 3.63 1.82 2.22
C THR A 101 3.42 0.54 1.42
N LEU A 102 2.59 -0.40 1.88
CA LEU A 102 2.18 -1.58 1.12
C LEU A 102 1.44 -1.18 -0.16
N LEU A 103 0.48 -0.26 -0.07
CA LEU A 103 -0.24 0.25 -1.23
C LEU A 103 0.69 0.94 -2.23
N ASN A 104 1.70 1.69 -1.76
CA ASN A 104 2.69 2.32 -2.62
C ASN A 104 3.54 1.28 -3.38
N VAL A 105 3.92 0.18 -2.73
CA VAL A 105 4.63 -0.93 -3.39
C VAL A 105 3.75 -1.54 -4.49
N LEU A 106 2.44 -1.69 -4.26
CA LEU A 106 1.52 -2.13 -5.31
C LEU A 106 1.48 -1.13 -6.48
N ALA A 107 1.42 0.17 -6.19
CA ALA A 107 1.43 1.21 -7.22
C ALA A 107 2.73 1.20 -8.03
N LEU A 108 3.88 0.96 -7.38
CA LEU A 108 5.18 0.84 -8.05
C LEU A 108 5.28 -0.38 -8.97
N GLY A 109 4.69 -1.52 -8.60
CA GLY A 109 4.71 -2.75 -9.42
C GLY A 109 3.61 -2.84 -10.48
N ALA A 110 2.49 -2.15 -10.30
CA ALA A 110 1.33 -2.23 -11.17
C ALA A 110 1.63 -2.02 -12.67
N PRO A 111 2.49 -1.08 -13.10
CA PRO A 111 2.80 -0.88 -14.51
C PRO A 111 3.28 -2.14 -15.25
N ALA A 112 3.87 -3.11 -14.54
CA ALA A 112 4.32 -4.38 -15.12
C ALA A 112 3.17 -5.37 -15.41
N ALA A 113 2.00 -5.18 -14.80
CA ALA A 113 0.79 -5.99 -15.00
C ALA A 113 -0.28 -5.29 -15.84
N GLY A 114 -0.38 -3.96 -15.73
CA GLY A 114 -1.34 -3.15 -16.48
C GLY A 114 -1.44 -1.71 -15.97
N PRO A 115 -2.18 -0.83 -16.68
CA PRO A 115 -2.22 0.58 -16.34
C PRO A 115 -3.14 0.92 -15.15
N ARG A 116 -3.95 -0.05 -14.68
CA ARG A 116 -5.02 0.17 -13.72
C ARG A 116 -5.21 -1.05 -12.82
N LEU A 117 -5.55 -0.79 -11.56
CA LEU A 117 -5.95 -1.82 -10.60
C LEU A 117 -7.38 -1.58 -10.12
N ARG A 118 -8.02 -2.65 -9.64
CA ARG A 118 -9.29 -2.58 -8.89
C ARG A 118 -9.10 -3.19 -7.51
N TYR A 119 -9.89 -2.71 -6.56
CA TYR A 119 -9.96 -3.32 -5.24
C TYR A 119 -10.79 -4.61 -5.29
N VAL A 120 -10.23 -5.66 -4.71
CA VAL A 120 -10.84 -6.99 -4.62
C VAL A 120 -10.94 -7.37 -3.16
N GLY A 121 -12.18 -7.43 -2.66
CA GLY A 121 -12.44 -7.83 -1.29
C GLY A 121 -13.68 -7.21 -0.67
N PRO A 122 -13.99 -7.63 0.56
CA PRO A 122 -15.27 -7.36 1.19
C PRO A 122 -15.33 -6.02 1.93
N TYR A 123 -14.20 -5.29 2.01
CA TYR A 123 -14.05 -4.12 2.88
C TYR A 123 -13.69 -2.82 2.13
N PRO A 124 -14.49 -2.37 1.14
CA PRO A 124 -14.29 -1.06 0.54
C PRO A 124 -14.75 0.04 1.51
N THR A 125 -13.92 0.36 2.49
CA THR A 125 -14.25 1.31 3.57
C THR A 125 -13.83 2.74 3.22
N PRO A 126 -14.40 3.78 3.87
CA PRO A 126 -13.92 5.15 3.77
C PRO A 126 -12.42 5.30 4.09
N ALA A 127 -11.93 4.55 5.07
CA ALA A 127 -10.51 4.56 5.44
C ALA A 127 -9.62 4.00 4.33
N LEU A 128 -10.04 2.92 3.66
CA LEU A 128 -9.35 2.38 2.50
C LEU A 128 -9.39 3.37 1.33
N TRP A 129 -10.55 3.95 1.02
CA TRP A 129 -10.70 4.98 -0.01
C TRP A 129 -9.70 6.12 0.18
N ALA A 130 -9.63 6.66 1.40
CA ALA A 130 -8.68 7.73 1.73
C ALA A 130 -7.21 7.29 1.60
N SER A 131 -6.89 6.02 1.91
CA SER A 131 -5.53 5.49 1.81
C SER A 131 -5.11 5.24 0.35
N LEU A 132 -6.04 4.82 -0.50
CA LEU A 132 -5.80 4.59 -1.93
C LEU A 132 -5.43 5.89 -2.64
N HIS A 133 -6.09 7.00 -2.30
CA HIS A 133 -5.81 8.30 -2.89
C HIS A 133 -4.38 8.82 -2.64
N GLU A 134 -3.64 8.23 -1.70
CA GLU A 134 -2.24 8.60 -1.43
C GLU A 134 -1.25 8.00 -2.45
N CYS A 135 -1.66 6.97 -3.18
CA CYS A 135 -0.79 6.20 -4.06
C CYS A 135 -1.46 5.82 -5.40
N PHE A 136 -2.72 6.22 -5.59
CA PHE A 136 -3.51 5.97 -6.78
C PHE A 136 -4.44 7.14 -7.09
N VAL A 137 -4.71 7.34 -8.37
CA VAL A 137 -5.74 8.24 -8.87
C VAL A 137 -6.94 7.40 -9.31
N ALA A 138 -8.09 7.60 -8.65
CA ALA A 138 -9.33 6.94 -9.06
C ALA A 138 -9.82 7.49 -10.41
N GLU A 139 -10.57 6.68 -11.17
CA GLU A 139 -11.19 7.11 -12.42
C GLU A 139 -12.07 8.36 -12.25
N ALA A 140 -12.24 9.11 -13.34
CA ALA A 140 -13.08 10.31 -13.34
C ALA A 140 -14.52 9.98 -12.90
N GLY A 141 -15.04 10.75 -11.95
CA GLY A 141 -16.39 10.56 -11.40
C GLY A 141 -16.50 9.45 -10.35
N ALA A 142 -15.41 8.78 -9.98
CA ALA A 142 -15.38 7.93 -8.79
C ALA A 142 -15.61 8.77 -7.53
N THR A 143 -16.40 8.24 -6.59
CA THR A 143 -16.70 8.89 -5.31
C THR A 143 -16.57 7.89 -4.18
N GLU A 144 -16.29 8.38 -2.97
CA GLU A 144 -16.27 7.55 -1.77
C GLU A 144 -17.60 6.79 -1.58
N ALA A 145 -18.73 7.45 -1.84
CA ALA A 145 -20.05 6.84 -1.72
C ALA A 145 -20.24 5.67 -2.69
N ARG A 146 -19.75 5.79 -3.94
CA ARG A 146 -19.78 4.69 -4.93
C ARG A 146 -18.83 3.56 -4.53
N PHE A 147 -17.64 3.88 -4.02
CA PHE A 147 -16.67 2.87 -3.58
C PHE A 147 -17.21 2.07 -2.39
N THR A 148 -17.80 2.74 -1.41
CA THR A 148 -18.27 2.16 -0.14
C THR A 148 -19.68 1.57 -0.21
N ALA A 149 -20.34 1.67 -1.36
CA ALA A 149 -21.69 1.16 -1.56
C ALA A 149 -21.78 -0.33 -1.21
N GLY A 150 -22.75 -0.68 -0.35
CA GLY A 150 -23.00 -2.07 0.04
C GLY A 150 -21.94 -2.69 0.97
N VAL A 151 -21.00 -1.93 1.53
CA VAL A 151 -19.89 -2.46 2.36
C VAL A 151 -20.35 -3.42 3.47
N LEU A 152 -21.48 -3.14 4.14
CA LEU A 152 -21.99 -4.01 5.20
C LEU A 152 -22.47 -5.36 4.64
N GLU A 153 -23.22 -5.35 3.54
CA GLU A 153 -23.71 -6.57 2.89
C GLU A 153 -22.54 -7.42 2.37
N ARG A 154 -21.56 -6.78 1.73
CA ARG A 154 -20.34 -7.45 1.24
C ARG A 154 -19.54 -8.09 2.38
N ALA A 155 -19.40 -7.38 3.50
CA ALA A 155 -18.73 -7.91 4.69
C ALA A 155 -19.48 -9.12 5.28
N LEU A 156 -20.81 -9.06 5.38
CA LEU A 156 -21.63 -10.15 5.92
C LEU A 156 -21.61 -11.41 5.03
N LEU A 157 -21.59 -11.23 3.71
CA LEU A 157 -21.54 -12.33 2.74
C LEU A 157 -20.13 -12.83 2.43
N GLY A 158 -19.10 -12.11 2.89
CA GLY A 158 -17.72 -12.37 2.48
C GLY A 158 -17.50 -12.17 0.98
N ASP A 159 -18.20 -11.21 0.37
CA ASP A 159 -18.10 -10.93 -1.07
C ASP A 159 -16.74 -10.33 -1.41
N VAL A 160 -15.94 -11.09 -2.15
CA VAL A 160 -14.62 -10.70 -2.65
C VAL A 160 -14.63 -10.27 -4.11
N ALA A 161 -15.78 -9.96 -4.70
CA ALA A 161 -15.85 -9.43 -6.06
C ALA A 161 -15.05 -8.12 -6.20
N GLU A 162 -14.68 -7.81 -7.45
CA GLU A 162 -14.04 -6.52 -7.76
C GLU A 162 -15.01 -5.37 -7.51
N VAL A 163 -14.53 -4.32 -6.85
CA VAL A 163 -15.22 -3.03 -6.86
C VAL A 163 -14.97 -2.37 -8.21
N PRO A 164 -16.03 -1.97 -8.95
CA PRO A 164 -15.90 -1.47 -10.32
C PRO A 164 -15.46 0.00 -10.30
N ILE A 165 -14.28 0.28 -9.74
CA ILE A 165 -13.60 1.58 -9.77
C ILE A 165 -12.15 1.31 -10.16
N ASP A 166 -11.77 1.83 -11.32
CA ASP A 166 -10.38 1.77 -11.75
C ASP A 166 -9.52 2.76 -10.95
N PHE A 167 -8.34 2.30 -10.53
CA PHE A 167 -7.31 3.11 -9.88
C PHE A 167 -6.04 3.09 -10.73
N VAL A 168 -5.59 4.25 -11.18
CA VAL A 168 -4.32 4.44 -11.88
C VAL A 168 -3.21 4.62 -10.85
N PRO A 169 -2.09 3.88 -10.93
CA PRO A 169 -0.96 4.06 -10.02
C PRO A 169 -0.40 5.49 -10.06
N ALA A 170 -0.22 6.08 -8.88
CA ALA A 170 0.40 7.38 -8.67
C ALA A 170 1.25 7.32 -7.40
N PRO A 171 2.37 6.57 -7.43
CA PRO A 171 3.18 6.32 -6.24
C PRO A 171 3.81 7.60 -5.70
N PHE A 172 3.99 7.67 -4.38
CA PHE A 172 4.67 8.77 -3.70
C PHE A 172 6.14 8.44 -3.39
N GLU A 173 6.93 9.48 -3.17
CA GLU A 173 8.28 9.38 -2.60
C GLU A 173 8.23 9.44 -1.08
N ARG A 174 9.08 8.66 -0.42
CA ARG A 174 9.23 8.68 1.03
C ARG A 174 10.55 9.33 1.42
N VAL A 175 10.49 10.44 2.16
CA VAL A 175 11.67 11.23 2.54
C VAL A 175 11.77 11.38 4.05
N GLN A 176 12.83 10.81 4.63
CA GLN A 176 13.11 11.01 6.04
C GLN A 176 13.73 12.40 6.25
N VAL A 177 13.02 13.27 6.97
CA VAL A 177 13.44 14.66 7.23
C VAL A 177 14.03 14.85 8.63
N ALA A 178 13.76 13.91 9.54
CA ALA A 178 14.40 13.82 10.85
C ALA A 178 14.33 12.36 11.38
N PRO A 179 15.03 12.01 12.48
CA PRO A 179 15.04 10.64 13.01
C PRO A 179 13.65 10.02 13.27
N ARG A 180 12.64 10.84 13.57
CA ARG A 180 11.24 10.41 13.79
C ARG A 180 10.25 11.20 12.94
N ALA A 181 10.72 11.74 11.82
CA ALA A 181 9.92 12.55 10.92
C ALA A 181 10.08 12.08 9.48
N VAL A 182 8.97 11.68 8.86
CA VAL A 182 8.98 11.22 7.46
C VAL A 182 7.86 11.89 6.68
N VAL A 183 8.18 12.34 5.48
CA VAL A 183 7.26 13.00 4.57
C VAL A 183 6.97 12.07 3.40
N HIS A 184 5.70 12.02 2.98
CA HIS A 184 5.30 11.45 1.70
C HIS A 184 5.10 12.59 0.70
N LEU A 185 5.80 12.52 -0.43
CA LEU A 185 5.79 13.53 -1.48
C LEU A 185 5.17 12.97 -2.77
N SER A 186 4.22 13.68 -3.32
CA SER A 186 3.54 13.45 -4.60
C SER A 186 3.01 14.80 -5.06
N ASP A 187 3.36 15.26 -6.27
CA ASP A 187 3.03 16.60 -6.82
C ASP A 187 3.00 17.77 -5.78
N GLY A 188 3.81 17.67 -4.71
CA GLY A 188 3.61 18.42 -3.46
C GLY A 188 3.91 17.59 -2.19
N VAL A 189 3.62 18.16 -1.00
CA VAL A 189 3.69 17.47 0.30
C VAL A 189 2.28 17.05 0.70
N GLU A 190 2.01 15.74 0.73
CA GLU A 190 0.68 15.24 1.13
C GLU A 190 0.60 14.90 2.62
N ARG A 191 1.72 14.44 3.23
CA ARG A 191 1.67 13.92 4.60
C ARG A 191 3.00 13.98 5.33
N LEU A 192 2.92 14.26 6.63
CA LEU A 192 4.03 14.25 7.58
C LEU A 192 3.72 13.28 8.72
N TYR A 193 4.62 12.32 8.94
CA TYR A 193 4.61 11.48 10.13
C TYR A 193 5.58 12.07 11.16
N LEU A 194 5.13 12.32 12.40
CA LEU A 194 5.95 12.79 13.51
C LEU A 194 5.75 11.87 14.72
N GLY A 195 6.81 11.21 15.16
CA GLY A 195 6.77 10.36 16.36
C GLY A 195 5.75 9.22 16.28
N GLY A 196 5.41 8.75 15.07
CA GLY A 196 4.39 7.72 14.83
C GLY A 196 2.96 8.26 14.65
N ALA A 197 2.73 9.56 14.89
CA ALA A 197 1.49 10.24 14.54
C ALA A 197 1.53 10.74 13.09
N CYS A 198 0.36 10.85 12.46
CA CYS A 198 0.21 11.27 11.07
C CYS A 198 -0.55 12.60 11.00
N ASP A 199 0.04 13.59 10.33
CA ASP A 199 -0.61 14.86 9.99
C ASP A 199 -0.66 15.06 8.47
N ARG A 200 -1.78 15.58 7.95
CA ARG A 200 -1.93 15.86 6.51
C ARG A 200 -1.56 17.30 6.25
N GLY A 201 -0.51 17.52 5.47
CA GLY A 201 -0.15 18.87 5.02
C GLY A 201 -1.28 19.44 4.18
N LYS A 202 -1.70 20.68 4.43
CA LYS A 202 -2.54 21.37 3.44
C LYS A 202 -1.67 21.70 2.24
N ALA A 203 -1.96 21.07 1.09
CA ALA A 203 -1.43 21.53 -0.18
C ALA A 203 -1.78 23.03 -0.31
N LYS A 204 -0.77 23.88 -0.55
CA LYS A 204 -1.00 25.27 -0.92
C LYS A 204 -1.49 25.24 -2.36
N ASP A 205 -2.78 25.47 -2.56
CA ASP A 205 -3.29 25.91 -3.87
C ASP A 205 -2.45 27.12 -4.31
N SER A 206 -1.66 26.94 -5.36
CA SER A 206 -0.87 27.99 -6.02
C SER A 206 -1.33 28.13 -7.45
#